data_AF-A0A9X3JQT0-F1
#
_entry.id   AF-A0A9X3JQT0-F1
#
_cell.length_a   1.000
_cell.length_b   1.000
_cell.length_c   1.000
_cell.angle_alpha   90.00
_cell.angle_beta   90.00
_cell.angle_gamma   90.00
#
_symmetry.space_group_name_H-M   'P 1'
#
loop_
_entity.id
_entity.type
_entity.pdbx_description
1 polymer ?
#
loop_
_entity_poly.entity_id
_entity_poly.type
_entity_poly.pdbx_seq_one_letter_code
_entity_poly.pdbx_strand_id
1 'polypeptide(L)'
;MVGILAAALLVLVLAGLVAWAMSVPQTTVTGPDSWRLPARDRARQQSAIAAARWTAGHDEVDGVTRVLLQRTCIGLDGRPDVLEERVFDSFPARDPLWEARFTEAMANARFRCRYLNAEEGHPEQP
;
A
#
# COMPACT_ATOMS: atom_id res chain seq x y z
N MET A 1 -9.23 24.50 -40.00
CA MET A 1 -9.95 23.22 -39.75
C MET A 1 -9.21 22.31 -38.77
N VAL A 2 -7.92 22.02 -38.96
CA VAL A 2 -7.14 21.13 -38.08
C VAL A 2 -7.13 21.57 -36.61
N GLY A 3 -6.98 22.86 -36.32
CA GLY A 3 -6.99 23.37 -34.93
C GLY A 3 -8.35 23.24 -34.22
N ILE A 4 -9.45 23.36 -34.96
CA ILE A 4 -10.81 23.21 -34.42
C ILE A 4 -11.08 21.73 -34.09
N LEU A 5 -10.61 20.82 -34.95
CA LEU A 5 -10.70 19.37 -34.70
C LEU A 5 -9.86 18.95 -33.49
N ALA A 6 -8.65 19.49 -33.33
CA ALA A 6 -7.79 19.21 -32.18
C ALA A 6 -8.42 19.71 -30.86
N ALA A 7 -8.99 20.92 -30.86
CA ALA A 7 -9.68 21.47 -29.70
C ALA A 7 -10.93 20.64 -29.33
N ALA A 8 -11.73 20.24 -30.33
CA ALA A 8 -12.91 19.40 -30.10
C ALA A 8 -12.55 18.03 -29.52
N LEU A 9 -11.46 17.42 -30.00
CA LEU A 9 -10.97 16.13 -29.49
C LEU A 9 -10.49 16.25 -28.04
N LEU A 10 -9.77 17.31 -27.70
CA LEU A 10 -9.32 17.58 -26.33
C LEU A 10 -10.49 17.73 -25.36
N VAL A 11 -11.53 18.46 -25.76
CA VAL A 11 -12.74 18.64 -24.95
C VAL A 11 -13.47 17.31 -24.73
N LEU A 12 -13.57 16.46 -25.76
CA LEU A 12 -14.17 15.13 -25.65
C LEU A 12 -13.38 14.23 -24.69
N VAL A 13 -12.04 14.25 -24.76
CA VAL A 13 -11.18 13.49 -23.85
C VAL A 13 -11.34 13.97 -22.41
N LEU A 14 -11.35 15.28 -22.17
CA LEU A 14 -11.58 15.86 -20.85
C LEU A 14 -12.96 15.51 -20.30
N ALA A 15 -14.01 15.59 -21.12
CA ALA A 15 -15.36 15.18 -20.73
C ALA A 15 -15.43 13.69 -20.38
N GLY A 16 -14.74 12.84 -21.15
CA GLY A 16 -14.62 11.41 -20.86
C GLY A 16 -13.90 11.13 -19.54
N LEU A 17 -12.81 11.84 -19.25
CA LEU A 17 -12.07 11.72 -17.98
C LEU A 17 -12.90 12.17 -16.78
N VAL A 18 -13.66 13.25 -16.92
CA VAL A 18 -14.57 13.74 -15.87
C VAL A 18 -15.71 12.75 -15.63
N ALA A 19 -16.33 12.23 -16.70
CA ALA A 19 -17.36 11.20 -16.58
C ALA A 19 -16.81 9.92 -15.95
N TRP A 20 -15.59 9.51 -16.31
CA TRP A 20 -14.91 8.37 -15.72
C TRP A 20 -14.65 8.59 -14.22
N ALA A 21 -14.10 9.75 -13.84
CA ALA A 21 -13.84 10.10 -12.44
C ALA A 21 -15.13 10.20 -11.59
N MET A 22 -16.27 10.59 -12.19
CA MET A 22 -17.58 10.55 -11.53
C MET A 22 -18.19 9.15 -11.46
N SER A 23 -17.76 8.23 -12.33
CA SER A 23 -18.23 6.84 -12.35
C SER A 23 -17.46 5.91 -11.41
N VAL A 24 -16.27 6.33 -10.94
CA VAL A 24 -15.59 5.66 -9.83
C VAL A 24 -16.41 5.94 -8.57
N PRO A 25 -16.87 4.92 -7.83
CA PRO A 25 -17.58 5.14 -6.58
C PRO A 25 -16.67 5.89 -5.62
N GLN A 26 -16.95 7.19 -5.45
CA GLN A 26 -16.27 8.01 -4.47
C GLN A 26 -16.69 7.47 -3.11
N THR A 27 -15.79 6.78 -2.41
CA THR A 27 -15.90 6.47 -0.99
C THR A 27 -15.84 7.76 -0.18
N THR A 28 -16.88 8.58 -0.33
CA THR A 28 -17.17 9.75 0.50
C THR A 28 -17.76 9.21 1.79
N VAL A 29 -16.90 8.82 2.72
CA VAL A 29 -17.29 8.68 4.11
C VAL A 29 -17.52 10.09 4.66
N THR A 30 -18.72 10.61 4.42
CA THR A 30 -19.22 11.87 4.98
C THR A 30 -20.38 11.55 5.91
N GLY A 31 -20.09 11.53 7.22
CA GLY A 31 -21.07 11.35 8.28
C GLY A 31 -20.40 11.46 9.65
N PRO A 32 -20.77 12.41 10.52
CA PRO A 32 -20.15 12.56 11.85
C PRO A 32 -20.44 11.41 12.82
N ASP A 33 -21.49 10.60 12.56
CA ASP A 33 -21.99 9.58 13.50
C ASP A 33 -22.26 8.19 12.89
N SER A 34 -21.96 7.95 11.61
CA SER A 34 -22.31 6.69 10.92
C SER A 34 -21.18 5.65 10.80
N TRP A 35 -20.01 5.86 11.42
CA TRP A 35 -18.86 4.95 11.29
C TRP A 35 -18.14 4.61 12.59
N ARG A 36 -18.81 4.70 13.74
CA ARG A 36 -18.24 4.13 14.97
C ARG A 36 -18.48 2.62 14.96
N LEU A 37 -17.44 1.88 14.59
CA LEU A 37 -17.39 0.42 14.74
C LEU A 37 -17.92 0.02 16.13
N PRO A 38 -18.73 -1.06 16.24
CA PRO A 38 -19.14 -1.62 17.51
C PRO A 38 -17.94 -1.80 18.45
N ALA A 39 -18.14 -1.64 19.76
CA ALA A 39 -17.04 -1.68 20.74
C ALA A 39 -16.18 -2.96 20.62
N ARG A 40 -16.82 -4.09 20.31
CA ARG A 40 -16.15 -5.37 20.07
C ARG A 40 -15.24 -5.33 18.84
N ASP A 41 -15.70 -4.73 17.75
CA ASP A 41 -14.95 -4.66 16.50
C ASP A 41 -13.80 -3.66 16.60
N ARG A 42 -13.98 -2.56 17.35
CA ARG A 42 -12.86 -1.67 17.71
C ARG A 42 -11.79 -2.38 18.53
N ALA A 43 -12.20 -3.14 19.55
CA ALA A 43 -11.25 -3.89 20.37
C ALA A 43 -10.48 -4.92 19.53
N ARG A 44 -11.17 -5.64 18.63
CA ARG A 44 -10.55 -6.58 17.69
C ARG A 44 -9.56 -5.89 16.75
N GLN A 45 -9.95 -4.74 16.18
CA GLN A 45 -9.07 -3.97 15.31
C GLN A 45 -7.83 -3.46 16.06
N GLN A 46 -7.98 -2.94 17.27
CA GLN A 46 -6.86 -2.52 18.12
C GLN A 46 -5.94 -3.68 18.46
N SER A 47 -6.49 -4.85 18.81
CA SER A 47 -5.69 -6.06 19.04
C SER A 47 -4.95 -6.51 17.77
N ALA A 48 -5.58 -6.43 16.59
CA ALA A 48 -4.94 -6.76 15.32
C ALA A 48 -3.78 -5.81 14.99
N ILE A 49 -3.98 -4.50 15.19
CA ILE A 49 -2.94 -3.47 15.00
C ILE A 49 -1.79 -3.67 16.00
N ALA A 50 -2.08 -3.97 17.26
CA ALA A 50 -1.06 -4.26 18.27
C ALA A 50 -0.28 -5.55 17.95
N ALA A 51 -0.94 -6.54 17.36
CA ALA A 51 -0.32 -7.78 16.90
C ALA A 51 0.36 -7.65 15.52
N ALA A 52 0.34 -6.48 14.89
CA ALA A 52 0.91 -6.28 13.57
C ALA A 52 2.40 -6.63 13.53
N ARG A 53 2.87 -7.14 12.39
CA ARG A 53 4.26 -7.58 12.20
C ARG A 53 4.82 -7.02 10.91
N TRP A 54 6.11 -6.72 10.94
CA TRP A 54 6.91 -6.40 9.76
C TRP A 54 7.15 -7.65 8.93
N THR A 55 6.82 -7.57 7.65
CA THR A 55 7.03 -8.61 6.63
C THR A 55 7.73 -8.00 5.42
N ALA A 56 8.60 -8.78 4.78
CA ALA A 56 9.25 -8.37 3.54
C ALA A 56 8.32 -8.65 2.35
N GLY A 57 8.16 -7.66 1.48
CA GLY A 57 7.42 -7.76 0.22
C GLY A 57 8.24 -7.19 -0.93
N HIS A 58 7.71 -7.28 -2.15
CA HIS A 58 8.26 -6.56 -3.29
C HIS A 58 7.13 -6.22 -4.26
N ASP A 59 7.38 -5.19 -5.07
CA ASP A 59 6.57 -4.89 -6.24
C ASP A 59 7.45 -4.39 -7.39
N GLU A 60 6.83 -4.20 -8.55
CA GLU A 60 7.43 -3.54 -9.69
C GLU A 60 6.54 -2.36 -10.08
N VAL A 61 7.12 -1.16 -10.08
CA VAL A 61 6.43 0.08 -10.49
C VAL A 61 7.34 0.80 -11.49
N ASP A 62 6.78 1.14 -12.66
CA ASP A 62 7.48 1.87 -13.73
C ASP A 62 8.84 1.26 -14.13
N GLY A 63 8.91 -0.08 -14.16
CA GLY A 63 10.12 -0.82 -14.51
C GLY A 63 11.22 -0.79 -13.44
N VAL A 64 10.88 -0.43 -12.21
CA VAL A 64 11.74 -0.49 -11.03
C VAL A 64 11.18 -1.53 -10.07
N THR A 65 12.00 -2.52 -9.74
CA THR A 65 11.71 -3.44 -8.65
C THR A 65 11.98 -2.74 -7.33
N ARG A 66 11.01 -2.74 -6.42
CA ARG A 66 11.15 -2.22 -5.06
C ARG A 66 11.00 -3.36 -4.08
N VAL A 67 11.95 -3.48 -3.18
CA VAL A 67 11.83 -4.36 -2.01
C VAL A 67 11.27 -3.52 -0.87
N LEU A 68 10.23 -4.03 -0.21
CA LEU A 68 9.42 -3.29 0.75
C LEU A 68 9.48 -3.97 2.13
N LEU A 69 9.46 -3.16 3.18
CA LEU A 69 9.12 -3.59 4.53
C LEU A 69 7.68 -3.11 4.79
N GLN A 70 6.78 -4.04 5.06
CA GLN A 70 5.37 -3.76 5.29
C GLN A 70 4.99 -4.21 6.69
N ARG A 71 4.43 -3.30 7.49
CA ARG A 71 3.82 -3.64 8.77
C ARG A 71 2.37 -4.02 8.52
N THR A 72 2.04 -5.29 8.68
CA THR A 72 0.74 -5.85 8.30
C THR A 72 -0.03 -6.42 9.50
N CYS A 73 -1.35 -6.34 9.44
CA CYS A 73 -2.26 -7.06 10.33
C CYS A 73 -3.41 -7.68 9.54
N ILE A 74 -4.20 -8.56 10.16
CA ILE A 74 -5.43 -9.07 9.55
C ILE A 74 -6.58 -8.14 9.90
N GLY A 75 -7.22 -7.57 8.87
CA GLY A 75 -8.39 -6.73 8.97
C GLY A 75 -9.64 -7.47 9.45
N LEU A 76 -10.71 -6.73 9.75
CA LEU A 76 -11.97 -7.31 10.23
C LEU A 76 -12.67 -8.17 9.16
N ASP A 77 -12.34 -7.95 7.89
CA ASP A 77 -12.79 -8.74 6.74
C ASP A 77 -11.96 -10.03 6.52
N GLY A 78 -10.95 -10.27 7.37
CA GLY A 78 -10.04 -11.41 7.28
C GLY A 78 -8.93 -11.25 6.25
N ARG A 79 -8.79 -10.08 5.61
CA ARG A 79 -7.75 -9.82 4.61
C ARG A 79 -6.55 -9.12 5.25
N PRO A 80 -5.33 -9.26 4.70
CA PRO A 80 -4.19 -8.48 5.17
C PRO A 80 -4.38 -6.99 4.89
N ASP A 81 -4.22 -6.17 5.92
CA ASP A 81 -4.13 -4.72 5.84
C ASP A 81 -2.68 -4.28 6.07
N VAL A 82 -2.17 -3.42 5.19
CA VAL A 82 -0.86 -2.78 5.33
C VAL A 82 -1.03 -1.49 6.11
N LEU A 83 -0.49 -1.44 7.32
CA LEU A 83 -0.56 -0.26 8.21
C LEU A 83 0.56 0.74 7.90
N GLU A 84 1.72 0.24 7.52
CA GLU A 84 2.88 1.04 7.17
C GLU A 84 3.70 0.32 6.10
N GLU A 85 4.29 1.10 5.19
CA GLU A 85 5.16 0.60 4.14
C GLU A 85 6.42 1.47 4.05
N ARG A 86 7.58 0.81 3.90
CA ARG A 86 8.88 1.46 3.71
C ARG A 86 9.61 0.79 2.55
N VAL A 87 10.14 1.58 1.63
CA VAL A 87 11.05 1.06 0.59
C VAL A 87 12.39 0.74 1.25
N PHE A 88 12.82 -0.52 1.11
CA PHE A 88 14.09 -1.01 1.63
C PHE A 88 15.22 -0.86 0.61
N ASP A 89 14.95 -1.27 -0.64
CA ASP A 89 15.89 -1.15 -1.75
C ASP A 89 15.11 -1.04 -3.07
N SER A 90 15.74 -0.49 -4.10
CA SER A 90 15.17 -0.35 -5.44
C SER A 90 16.22 -0.51 -6.53
N PHE A 91 15.88 -1.23 -7.59
CA PHE A 91 16.76 -1.42 -8.74
C PHE A 91 15.96 -1.66 -10.02
N PRO A 92 16.54 -1.41 -11.22
CA PRO A 92 15.83 -1.58 -12.47
C PRO A 92 15.36 -3.04 -12.65
N ALA A 93 14.12 -3.23 -13.07
CA ALA A 93 13.56 -4.56 -13.34
C ALA A 93 14.27 -5.29 -14.51
N ARG A 94 14.95 -4.52 -15.36
CA ARG A 94 15.74 -5.03 -16.50
C ARG A 94 17.25 -5.06 -16.23
N ASP A 95 17.67 -4.94 -14.97
CA ASP A 95 19.07 -5.08 -14.59
C ASP A 95 19.56 -6.51 -14.95
N PRO A 96 20.67 -6.68 -15.70
CA PRO A 96 21.20 -8.02 -16.00
C PRO A 96 21.62 -8.80 -14.73
N LEU A 97 21.85 -8.12 -13.62
CA LEU A 97 22.14 -8.71 -12.30
C LEU A 97 20.91 -8.79 -11.39
N TRP A 98 19.70 -8.60 -11.93
CA TRP A 98 18.45 -8.51 -11.17
C TRP A 98 18.28 -9.64 -10.15
N GLU A 99 18.48 -10.90 -10.55
CA GLU A 99 18.27 -12.06 -9.68
C GLU A 99 19.15 -12.02 -8.42
N ALA A 100 20.42 -11.66 -8.61
CA ALA A 100 21.39 -11.57 -7.52
C ALA A 100 21.01 -10.43 -6.56
N ARG A 101 20.71 -9.24 -7.12
CA ARG A 101 20.31 -8.07 -6.33
C ARG A 101 19.00 -8.30 -5.59
N PHE A 102 18.02 -8.92 -6.24
CA PHE A 102 16.73 -9.25 -5.64
C PHE A 102 16.88 -10.25 -4.49
N THR A 103 17.65 -11.32 -4.70
CA THR A 103 17.89 -12.33 -3.66
C THR A 103 18.58 -11.72 -2.44
N GLU A 104 19.61 -10.90 -2.67
CA GLU A 104 20.33 -10.21 -1.60
C GLU A 104 19.42 -9.20 -0.87
N ALA A 105 18.72 -8.34 -1.60
CA ALA A 105 17.82 -7.35 -1.04
C ALA A 105 16.68 -8.00 -0.23
N MET A 106 16.08 -9.09 -0.73
CA MET A 106 15.05 -9.83 0.00
C MET A 106 15.59 -10.52 1.25
N ALA A 107 16.81 -11.08 1.21
CA ALA A 107 17.45 -11.67 2.39
C ALA A 107 17.68 -10.62 3.49
N ASN A 108 18.20 -9.45 3.09
CA ASN A 108 18.44 -8.31 3.98
C ASN A 108 17.14 -7.72 4.52
N ALA A 109 16.10 -7.60 3.68
CA ALA A 109 14.77 -7.15 4.10
C ALA A 109 14.15 -8.10 5.14
N ARG A 110 14.25 -9.42 4.92
CA ARG A 110 13.78 -10.42 5.90
C ARG A 110 14.55 -10.34 7.21
N PHE A 111 15.87 -10.14 7.15
CA PHE A 111 16.67 -9.90 8.35
C PHE A 111 16.22 -8.63 9.09
N ARG A 112 16.00 -7.53 8.36
CA ARG A 112 15.54 -6.26 8.93
C ARG A 112 14.14 -6.38 9.55
N CYS A 113 13.21 -7.09 8.91
CA CYS A 113 11.89 -7.36 9.48
C CYS A 113 11.99 -8.14 10.80
N ARG A 114 12.86 -9.16 10.90
CA ARG A 114 13.08 -9.87 12.17
C ARG A 114 13.58 -8.94 13.26
N TYR A 115 14.53 -8.07 12.94
CA TYR A 115 15.05 -7.07 13.87
C TYR A 115 13.96 -6.09 14.33
N LEU A 116 13.21 -5.48 13.41
CA LEU A 116 12.11 -4.57 13.72
C LEU A 116 11.04 -5.23 14.58
N ASN A 117 10.68 -6.48 14.29
CA ASN A 117 9.73 -7.24 15.11
C ASN A 117 10.26 -7.57 16.50
N ALA A 118 11.58 -7.64 16.71
CA ALA A 118 12.16 -7.85 18.03
C ALA A 118 12.17 -6.55 18.86
N GLU A 119 12.50 -5.42 18.23
CA GLU A 119 12.54 -4.11 18.89
C GLU A 119 11.16 -3.52 19.13
N GLU A 120 10.32 -3.47 18.09
CA GLU A 120 8.97 -2.86 18.16
C GLU A 120 7.90 -3.86 18.65
N GLY A 121 8.22 -5.16 18.70
CA GLY A 121 7.30 -6.22 19.13
C GLY A 121 7.08 -6.30 20.64
N HIS A 122 7.80 -5.49 21.43
CA HIS A 122 7.55 -5.31 22.84
C HIS A 122 6.71 -4.05 23.03
N PRO A 123 5.37 -4.16 23.14
CA PRO A 123 4.64 -3.07 23.76
C PRO A 123 5.25 -2.90 25.15
N GLU A 124 5.82 -1.72 25.43
CA GLU A 124 6.09 -1.33 26.80
C GLU A 124 4.81 -1.60 27.59
N GLN A 125 4.85 -2.62 28.45
CA GLN A 125 3.79 -2.88 29.40
C GLN A 125 3.77 -1.66 30.34
N PRO A 126 2.61 -1.04 30.58
CA PRO A 126 2.50 -0.05 31.65
C PRO A 126 2.79 -0.68 33.02
#